data_AF-A0A1J8P495-F1
#
_entry.id   AF-A0A1J8P495-F1
#
_cell.length_a   1.000
_cell.length_b   1.000
_cell.length_c   1.000
_cell.angle_alpha   90.00
_cell.angle_beta   90.00
_cell.angle_gamma   90.00
#
_symmetry.space_group_name_H-M   'P 1'
#
loop_
_entity.id
_entity.type
_entity.pdbx_description
1 polymer ?
#
loop_
_entity_poly.entity_id
_entity_poly.type
_entity_poly.pdbx_seq_one_letter_code
_entity_poly.pdbx_strand_id
1 'polypeptide(L)'
;INANELAAATITGKIANQSNASDVSITEIKFISGNGGTQHIVGDALKNAISIDTDGNWTLVNDASWTSALDSDKAYIVQVTLSGTLLGNAMSGLGQTSSVTIDNTI
;
A
#
# COMPACT_ATOMS: atom_id res chain seq x y z
N ILE A 1 11.82 -6.83 9.00
CA ILE A 1 11.44 -5.55 9.63
C ILE A 1 11.15 -5.85 11.08
N ASN A 2 11.92 -5.29 12.00
CA ASN A 2 11.70 -5.46 13.43
C ASN A 2 10.63 -4.50 13.99
N ALA A 3 10.29 -4.62 15.29
CA ALA A 3 9.33 -3.76 15.98
C ALA A 3 9.57 -2.25 15.79
N ASN A 4 10.80 -1.80 16.00
CA ASN A 4 11.17 -0.38 15.92
C ASN A 4 11.17 0.11 14.47
N GLU A 5 11.65 -0.72 13.54
CA GLU A 5 11.60 -0.44 12.11
C GLU A 5 10.16 -0.37 11.61
N LEU A 6 9.27 -1.23 12.11
CA LEU A 6 7.85 -1.25 11.75
C LEU A 6 7.12 -0.01 12.27
N ALA A 7 7.44 0.46 13.49
CA ALA A 7 6.88 1.67 14.07
C ALA A 7 7.29 2.96 13.33
N ALA A 8 8.39 2.92 12.56
CA ALA A 8 8.84 4.02 11.72
C ALA A 8 8.54 3.79 10.22
N ALA A 9 7.92 2.66 9.86
CA ALA A 9 7.75 2.26 8.47
C ALA A 9 6.77 3.19 7.74
N THR A 10 7.17 3.62 6.55
CA THR A 10 6.30 4.29 5.58
C THR A 10 6.31 3.48 4.28
N ILE A 11 5.19 3.48 3.57
CA ILE A 11 5.09 2.82 2.26
C ILE A 11 4.98 3.91 1.22
N THR A 12 5.89 3.89 0.25
CA THR A 12 5.87 4.82 -0.88
C THR A 12 5.64 4.06 -2.17
N GLY A 13 5.04 4.72 -3.16
CA GLY A 13 4.95 4.17 -4.50
C GLY A 13 5.05 5.25 -5.56
N LYS A 14 5.25 4.81 -6.80
CA LYS A 14 5.34 5.67 -7.98
C LYS A 14 4.46 5.13 -9.09
N ILE A 15 3.64 6.02 -9.64
CA ILE A 15 2.84 5.76 -10.84
C ILE A 15 3.62 6.29 -12.04
N ALA A 16 4.09 5.38 -12.88
CA ALA A 16 4.74 5.77 -14.14
C ALA A 16 3.69 6.24 -15.16
N ASN A 17 4.04 7.26 -15.96
CA ASN A 17 3.21 7.77 -17.07
C ASN A 17 1.84 8.33 -16.66
N GLN A 18 1.74 8.98 -15.48
CA GLN A 18 0.50 9.60 -15.02
C GLN A 18 -0.07 10.60 -16.04
N SER A 19 0.77 11.29 -16.81
CA SER A 19 0.35 12.32 -17.78
C SER A 19 -0.64 11.85 -18.85
N ASN A 20 -0.80 10.55 -19.05
CA ASN A 20 -1.78 10.01 -20.00
C ASN A 20 -3.14 9.67 -19.36
N ALA A 21 -3.22 9.61 -18.02
CA ALA A 21 -4.42 9.23 -17.29
C ALA A 21 -4.91 10.37 -16.37
N SER A 22 -6.23 10.56 -16.31
CA SER A 22 -6.88 11.47 -15.36
C SER A 22 -7.44 10.71 -14.15
N ASP A 23 -7.73 11.45 -13.08
CA ASP A 23 -8.46 10.96 -11.91
C ASP A 23 -7.82 9.73 -11.25
N VAL A 24 -6.48 9.67 -11.30
CA VAL A 24 -5.73 8.54 -10.76
C VAL A 24 -5.84 8.55 -9.24
N SER A 25 -6.29 7.43 -8.68
CA SER A 25 -6.49 7.28 -7.23
C SER A 25 -6.13 5.87 -6.76
N ILE A 26 -5.76 5.76 -5.48
CA ILE A 26 -5.59 4.47 -4.81
C ILE A 26 -6.95 3.99 -4.31
N THR A 27 -7.40 2.85 -4.81
CA THR A 27 -8.71 2.27 -4.44
C THR A 27 -8.60 1.24 -3.34
N GLU A 28 -7.46 0.56 -3.21
CA GLU A 28 -7.20 -0.41 -2.15
C GLU A 28 -5.69 -0.50 -1.87
N ILE A 29 -5.34 -0.63 -0.59
CA ILE A 29 -4.03 -1.12 -0.15
C ILE A 29 -4.29 -2.29 0.79
N LYS A 30 -3.66 -3.43 0.52
CA LYS A 30 -3.78 -4.61 1.37
C LYS A 30 -2.44 -5.29 1.63
N PHE A 31 -2.30 -5.81 2.83
CA PHE A 31 -1.19 -6.63 3.28
C PHE A 31 -1.63 -8.09 3.24
N ILE A 32 -0.91 -8.89 2.47
CA ILE A 32 -1.22 -10.30 2.22
C ILE A 32 -0.11 -11.14 2.85
N SER A 33 -0.46 -11.97 3.84
CA SER A 33 0.47 -12.95 4.42
C SER A 33 0.78 -14.05 3.38
N GLY A 34 2.06 -14.25 3.09
CA GLY A 34 2.57 -15.25 2.14
C GLY A 34 2.41 -16.71 2.60
N ASN A 35 2.13 -16.93 3.89
CA ASN A 35 2.05 -18.28 4.47
C ASN A 35 0.60 -18.67 4.83
N GLY A 36 -0.39 -17.98 4.25
CA GLY A 36 -1.78 -18.03 4.71
C GLY A 36 -2.00 -17.17 5.96
N GLY A 37 -3.23 -16.67 6.12
CA GLY A 37 -3.61 -15.76 7.19
C GLY A 37 -4.61 -14.70 6.72
N THR A 38 -5.06 -13.88 7.66
CA THR A 38 -6.00 -12.77 7.38
C THR A 38 -5.30 -11.71 6.54
N GLN A 39 -5.94 -11.30 5.45
CA GLN A 39 -5.50 -10.11 4.72
C GLN A 39 -5.88 -8.88 5.53
N HIS A 40 -4.96 -7.93 5.65
CA HIS A 40 -5.29 -6.65 6.27
C HIS A 40 -5.46 -5.59 5.19
N ILE A 41 -6.63 -4.95 5.16
CA ILE A 41 -6.95 -3.86 4.24
C ILE A 41 -6.81 -2.54 4.98
N VAL A 42 -6.05 -1.60 4.42
CA VAL A 42 -5.89 -0.26 4.98
C VAL A 42 -7.25 0.44 4.96
N GLY A 43 -7.65 0.97 6.12
CA GLY A 43 -8.94 1.64 6.28
C GLY A 43 -9.11 2.86 5.38
N ASP A 44 -10.36 3.15 5.02
CA ASP A 44 -10.70 4.23 4.08
C ASP A 44 -10.19 5.60 4.51
N ALA A 45 -10.18 5.91 5.82
CA ALA A 45 -9.68 7.19 6.32
C ALA A 45 -8.22 7.43 5.94
N LEU A 46 -7.36 6.43 6.13
CA LEU A 46 -5.93 6.52 5.78
C LEU A 46 -5.74 6.49 4.26
N LYS A 47 -6.42 5.57 3.56
CA LYS A 47 -6.34 5.46 2.10
C LYS A 47 -6.76 6.77 1.41
N ASN A 48 -7.88 7.35 1.82
CA ASN A 48 -8.43 8.56 1.20
C ASN A 48 -7.65 9.83 1.57
N ALA A 49 -6.79 9.77 2.60
CA ALA A 49 -5.86 10.85 2.92
C ALA A 49 -4.61 10.85 2.03
N ILE A 50 -4.36 9.78 1.26
CA ILE A 50 -3.20 9.72 0.36
C ILE A 50 -3.44 10.64 -0.83
N SER A 51 -2.52 11.58 -1.02
CA SER A 51 -2.40 12.36 -2.25
C SER A 51 -1.34 11.76 -3.16
N ILE A 52 -1.61 11.78 -4.46
CA ILE A 52 -0.64 11.44 -5.50
C ILE A 52 -0.17 12.76 -6.09
N ASP A 53 1.13 13.03 -6.02
CA ASP A 53 1.70 14.25 -6.56
C ASP A 53 1.73 14.25 -8.10
N THR A 54 2.15 15.37 -8.68
CA THR A 54 2.25 15.55 -10.14
C THR A 54 3.29 14.64 -10.81
N ASP A 55 4.25 14.13 -10.04
CA ASP A 55 5.27 13.19 -10.51
C ASP A 55 4.83 11.72 -10.32
N GLY A 56 3.62 11.51 -9.81
CA GLY A 56 3.02 10.21 -9.55
C GLY A 56 3.49 9.55 -8.25
N ASN A 57 4.20 10.26 -7.37
CA ASN A 57 4.61 9.71 -6.08
C ASN A 57 3.49 9.82 -5.06
N TRP A 58 3.44 8.85 -4.16
CA TRP A 58 2.51 8.84 -3.04
C TRP A 58 3.15 8.17 -1.83
N THR A 59 2.59 8.44 -0.64
CA THR A 59 3.07 7.89 0.62
C THR A 59 1.90 7.51 1.52
N LEU A 60 1.91 6.28 2.03
CA LEU A 60 1.15 5.85 3.19
C LEU A 60 2.06 6.00 4.41
N VAL A 61 1.76 6.99 5.24
CA VAL A 61 2.45 7.23 6.51
C VAL A 61 2.17 6.11 7.50
N ASN A 62 3.08 5.95 8.47
CA ASN A 62 2.91 5.00 9.55
C ASN A 62 1.61 5.28 10.32
N ASP A 63 0.84 4.24 10.58
CA ASP A 63 -0.32 4.28 11.47
C ASP A 63 -0.47 2.94 12.20
N ALA A 64 -0.87 3.01 13.47
CA ALA A 64 -1.11 1.84 14.29
C ALA A 64 -2.17 0.91 13.68
N SER A 65 -3.18 1.46 12.98
CA SER A 65 -4.30 0.68 12.46
C SER A 65 -3.88 -0.38 11.45
N TRP A 66 -2.78 -0.16 10.72
CA TRP A 66 -2.26 -1.15 9.78
C TRP A 66 -1.01 -1.87 10.29
N THR A 67 -0.15 -1.21 11.06
CA THR A 67 1.06 -1.84 11.59
C THR A 67 0.75 -2.88 12.68
N SER A 68 -0.20 -2.60 13.58
CA SER A 68 -0.55 -3.52 14.66
C SER A 68 -1.33 -4.74 14.18
N ALA A 69 -1.81 -4.72 12.93
CA ALA A 69 -2.52 -5.82 12.30
C ALA A 69 -1.57 -6.82 11.61
N LEU A 70 -0.26 -6.54 11.59
CA LEU A 70 0.75 -7.44 11.03
C LEU A 70 1.30 -8.33 12.13
N ASP A 71 1.22 -9.64 11.90
CA ASP A 71 1.72 -10.64 12.83
C ASP A 71 3.24 -10.81 12.71
N SER A 72 3.90 -11.06 13.84
CA SER A 72 5.30 -11.48 13.86
C SER A 72 5.49 -12.83 13.16
N ASP A 73 6.69 -13.06 12.63
CA ASP A 73 7.10 -14.26 11.89
C ASP A 73 6.26 -14.56 10.64
N LYS A 74 5.58 -13.53 10.12
CA LYS A 74 4.86 -13.61 8.85
C LYS A 74 5.56 -12.77 7.79
N ALA A 75 5.54 -13.31 6.58
CA ALA A 75 6.01 -12.62 5.39
C ALA A 75 4.81 -11.95 4.72
N TYR A 76 4.89 -10.65 4.44
CA TYR A 76 3.82 -9.88 3.84
C TYR A 76 4.20 -9.33 2.47
N ILE A 77 3.27 -9.41 1.53
CA ILE A 77 3.28 -8.65 0.28
C ILE A 77 2.28 -7.51 0.44
N VAL A 78 2.68 -6.29 0.12
CA VAL A 78 1.77 -5.16 0.01
C VAL A 78 1.28 -5.09 -1.43
N GLN A 79 -0.03 -5.13 -1.61
CA GLN A 79 -0.69 -4.99 -2.90
C GLN A 79 -1.49 -3.68 -2.92
N VAL A 80 -1.34 -2.92 -4.00
CA VAL A 80 -2.00 -1.63 -4.22
C VAL A 80 -2.80 -1.71 -5.50
N THR A 81 -4.09 -1.41 -5.39
CA THR A 81 -4.98 -1.28 -6.54
C THR A 81 -5.18 0.20 -6.85
N LEU A 82 -4.99 0.55 -8.11
CA LEU A 82 -5.18 1.90 -8.64
C LEU A 82 -6.38 1.92 -9.56
N SER A 83 -7.05 3.07 -9.62
CA SER A 83 -8.02 3.39 -10.67
C SER A 83 -7.64 4.69 -11.36
N GLY A 84 -8.17 4.89 -12.56
CA GLY A 84 -8.06 6.14 -13.31
C GLY A 84 -8.87 6.10 -14.59
N THR A 85 -8.71 7.13 -15.42
CA THR A 85 -9.37 7.24 -16.72
C THR A 85 -8.33 7.52 -17.81
N LEU A 86 -8.34 6.75 -18.89
CA LEU A 86 -7.48 6.95 -20.07
C LEU A 86 -8.35 7.09 -21.31
N LEU A 87 -8.27 8.25 -21.98
CA LEU A 87 -9.05 8.56 -23.18
C LEU A 87 -10.56 8.32 -22.97
N GLY A 88 -11.09 8.65 -21.79
CA GLY A 88 -12.49 8.48 -21.42
C GLY A 88 -12.88 7.06 -20.97
N ASN A 89 -11.93 6.11 -20.91
CA ASN A 89 -12.19 4.74 -20.47
C ASN A 89 -11.65 4.53 -19.06
N ALA A 90 -12.45 3.91 -18.19
CA ALA A 90 -12.00 3.50 -16.87
C ALA A 90 -10.89 2.45 -16.99
N MET A 91 -9.85 2.63 -16.19
CA MET A 91 -8.71 1.72 -16.09
C MET A 91 -8.45 1.33 -14.64
N SER A 92 -7.90 0.13 -14.47
CA SER A 92 -7.44 -0.39 -13.18
C SER A 92 -6.04 -0.97 -13.33
N GLY A 93 -5.22 -0.77 -12.31
CA GLY A 93 -3.85 -1.25 -12.26
C GLY A 93 -3.53 -1.90 -10.92
N LEU A 94 -2.63 -2.87 -10.94
CA LEU A 94 -2.18 -3.57 -9.75
C LEU A 94 -0.66 -3.48 -9.60
N GLY A 95 -0.22 -2.95 -8.46
CA GLY A 95 1.18 -2.98 -8.04
C GLY A 95 1.34 -3.85 -6.80
N GLN A 96 2.48 -4.51 -6.66
CA GLN A 96 2.81 -5.25 -5.45
C GLN A 96 4.29 -5.18 -5.12
N THR A 97 4.62 -5.27 -3.83
CA THR A 97 6.00 -5.37 -3.35
C THR A 97 6.51 -6.80 -3.47
N SER A 98 7.82 -6.99 -3.28
CA SER A 98 8.34 -8.29 -2.83
C SER A 98 7.87 -8.58 -1.41
N SER A 99 7.94 -9.86 -1.02
CA SER A 99 7.58 -10.28 0.34
C SER A 99 8.61 -9.79 1.36
N VAL A 100 8.15 -9.31 2.51
CA VAL A 100 9.00 -8.90 3.64
C VAL A 100 8.56 -9.58 4.92
N THR A 101 9.51 -10.17 5.66
CA THR A 101 9.23 -10.79 6.96
C THR A 101 9.19 -9.74 8.06
N ILE A 102 8.13 -9.78 8.86
CA ILE A 102 7.95 -9.00 10.07
C ILE A 102 8.44 -9.83 11.26
N ASP A 103 9.30 -9.25 12.09
CA ASP A 103 9.78 -9.83 13.34
C ASP A 103 9.52 -8.81 14.46
N ASN A 104 8.36 -8.91 15.09
CA ASN A 104 7.98 -8.01 16.17
C ASN A 104 8.32 -8.60 17.54
N THR A 105 9.14 -9.65 17.59
CA THR A 105 9.65 -10.23 18.83
C THR A 105 11.02 -9.60 19.14
N ILE A 106 11.12 -8.95 20.30
CA ILE A 106 12.36 -8.33 20.80
C ILE A 106 13.25 -9.40 21.42
#